data_AF-A0A9P3ZPC6-F1
#
_entry.id   AF-A0A9P3ZPC6-F1
#
_cell.length_a   1.000
_cell.length_b   1.000
_cell.length_c   1.000
_cell.angle_alpha   90.00
_cell.angle_beta   90.00
_cell.angle_gamma   90.00
#
_symmetry.space_group_name_H-M   'P 1'
#
loop_
_entity.id
_entity.type
_entity.pdbx_description
1 polymer ?
#
loop_
_entity_poly.entity_id
_entity_poly.type
_entity_poly.pdbx_seq_one_letter_code
_entity_poly.pdbx_strand_id
1 'polypeptide(L)'
;MENSSARWTAGWGRKAPTCLPPGKFDETMYQQSPMLMRANELYQLISKVGPDTIREHTMESTPRYFYPWLFSDKSNPVKLFLRTVAREQTPKEQWAGILRKWAEFWMKTSAMPRSKYSSLALACAMLHPGIASSPSKLRASSSGNISTTPLTLEQVFEYFMEMDEKHELLTDITKLSPSELLFIVDVRLPRSEMDWARKKVRLTRKGWGGAYSMIRYRMDRAALGKDPYNTYSFQEILDEGGICMDQAYFAVNTAKCNGIPSAYVTGDGNRGPHAWVNLLTADDTWQSYGGYGYNTGHFSHPHNRKSKHESTLLQGMDRKVNGARLDATLDYLSLADLFEEMQKPDCVRVMLEAATENTPGSPLGWERLIEVMARPESGTKLEEWDRLVTLIKRKFRSRPDYLAMAARVEDEYIFPQRDAATNKRNVARDLKKLEKETDEGRSDLTSAAIKRQADILIKKGDKAAVAALYRKSMKDYAVRAEVFEALMGQYYRYVSEDQAAVLQLAKEAESSYNRYIRTKSDDYFKVKKEVSIQKKIAGYYEKGGNEKKAALLRKDAEKREKNSKKGIREEH
;
A
#
# COMPACT_ATOMS: atom_id res chain seq x y z
N MET A 1 -42.07 -0.11 50.41
CA MET A 1 -43.13 0.29 49.49
C MET A 1 -43.10 1.80 49.38
N GLU A 2 -43.54 2.30 48.22
CA GLU A 2 -43.60 3.70 47.77
C GLU A 2 -42.33 4.31 47.16
N ASN A 3 -42.51 4.62 45.87
CA ASN A 3 -41.53 4.95 44.86
C ASN A 3 -41.82 6.40 44.46
N SER A 4 -40.93 7.34 44.81
CA SER A 4 -41.02 8.73 44.35
C SER A 4 -40.35 8.84 42.98
N SER A 5 -41.18 8.99 41.95
CA SER A 5 -40.78 9.22 40.57
C SER A 5 -40.46 10.70 40.32
N ALA A 6 -39.20 11.02 40.09
CA ALA A 6 -38.79 12.33 39.58
C ALA A 6 -38.62 12.24 38.05
N ARG A 7 -39.48 12.96 37.34
CA ARG A 7 -39.50 13.10 35.87
C ARG A 7 -38.23 13.79 35.37
N TRP A 8 -37.52 13.15 34.44
CA TRP A 8 -36.66 13.83 33.47
C TRP A 8 -37.43 14.00 32.16
N THR A 9 -37.97 15.19 31.93
CA THR A 9 -38.49 15.61 30.62
C THR A 9 -37.39 16.35 29.86
N ALA A 10 -36.72 15.67 28.93
CA ALA A 10 -35.96 16.31 27.87
C ALA A 10 -36.86 16.43 26.63
N GLY A 11 -37.10 17.66 26.18
CA GLY A 11 -37.95 17.98 25.03
C GLY A 11 -37.40 17.39 23.74
N TRP A 12 -38.09 16.39 23.21
CA TRP A 12 -37.99 15.97 21.82
C TRP A 12 -39.41 15.98 21.25
N GLY A 13 -39.65 16.84 20.26
CA GLY A 13 -40.92 16.94 19.57
C GLY A 13 -41.35 15.58 19.03
N ARG A 14 -42.52 15.12 19.44
CA ARG A 14 -43.13 13.89 18.94
C ARG A 14 -43.47 14.05 17.46
N LYS A 15 -42.60 13.59 16.58
CA LYS A 15 -43.06 12.96 15.34
C LYS A 15 -42.87 11.46 15.51
N ALA A 16 -43.94 10.70 15.35
CA ALA A 16 -43.87 9.25 15.30
C ALA A 16 -42.84 8.84 14.22
N PRO A 17 -42.04 7.79 14.44
CA PRO A 17 -41.18 7.27 13.38
C PRO A 17 -42.08 6.87 12.21
N THR A 18 -41.97 7.59 11.10
CA THR A 18 -42.66 7.23 9.86
C THR A 18 -42.10 5.89 9.39
N CYS A 19 -42.93 4.84 9.41
CA CYS A 19 -42.63 3.60 8.73
C CYS A 19 -42.38 3.91 7.26
N LEU A 20 -41.17 3.61 6.80
CA LEU A 20 -40.76 3.86 5.43
C LEU A 20 -41.52 2.92 4.49
N PRO A 21 -42.09 3.42 3.38
CA PRO A 21 -42.81 2.58 2.45
C PRO A 21 -41.86 1.53 1.83
N PRO A 22 -42.33 0.29 1.59
CA PRO A 22 -41.52 -0.73 0.95
C PRO A 22 -41.35 -0.40 -0.54
N GLY A 23 -40.21 0.19 -0.91
CA GLY A 23 -39.89 0.45 -2.31
C GLY A 23 -38.85 1.56 -2.48
N LYS A 24 -37.60 1.15 -2.72
CA LYS A 24 -36.36 1.93 -2.91
C LYS A 24 -35.75 2.54 -1.65
N PHE A 25 -34.84 1.79 -1.05
CA PHE A 25 -33.79 2.35 -0.20
C PHE A 25 -32.86 3.21 -1.07
N ASP A 26 -32.79 4.52 -0.82
CA ASP A 26 -31.90 5.45 -1.53
C ASP A 26 -31.16 6.40 -0.57
N GLU A 27 -30.22 7.19 -1.12
CA GLU A 27 -29.37 8.13 -0.37
C GLU A 27 -30.16 9.07 0.58
N THR A 28 -31.38 9.45 0.20
CA THR A 28 -32.16 10.49 0.90
C THR A 28 -32.74 9.99 2.22
N MET A 29 -33.02 8.70 2.33
CA MET A 29 -33.52 8.07 3.55
C MET A 29 -32.49 8.13 4.69
N TYR A 30 -31.20 8.14 4.35
CA TYR A 30 -30.10 8.18 5.31
C TYR A 30 -29.87 9.57 5.89
N GLN A 31 -30.00 10.61 5.07
CA GLN A 31 -29.93 11.99 5.55
C GLN A 31 -31.08 12.33 6.52
N GLN A 32 -32.18 11.59 6.44
CA GLN A 32 -33.41 11.83 7.20
C GLN A 32 -33.53 11.03 8.51
N SER A 33 -32.71 9.99 8.75
CA SER A 33 -32.83 9.13 9.94
C SER A 33 -31.49 8.82 10.64
N PRO A 34 -31.01 9.71 11.53
CA PRO A 34 -29.80 9.47 12.33
C PRO A 34 -29.86 8.21 13.22
N MET A 35 -31.06 7.82 13.66
CA MET A 35 -31.26 6.63 14.48
C MET A 35 -30.99 5.33 13.73
N LEU A 36 -31.27 5.28 12.42
CA LEU A 36 -30.99 4.12 11.58
C LEU A 36 -29.48 3.84 11.51
N MET A 37 -28.68 4.89 11.32
CA MET A 37 -27.23 4.77 11.29
C MET A 37 -26.67 4.29 12.62
N ARG A 38 -27.15 4.86 13.73
CA ARG A 38 -26.72 4.40 15.05
C ARG A 38 -27.11 2.95 15.33
N ALA A 39 -28.30 2.52 14.90
CA ALA A 39 -28.73 1.14 15.02
C ALA A 39 -27.86 0.19 14.17
N ASN A 40 -27.54 0.56 12.92
CA ASN A 40 -26.64 -0.20 12.07
C ASN A 40 -25.24 -0.31 12.67
N GLU A 41 -24.68 0.79 13.17
CA GLU A 41 -23.36 0.79 13.84
C GLU A 41 -23.31 -0.21 15.00
N LEU A 42 -24.32 -0.19 15.88
CA LEU A 42 -24.40 -1.12 17.00
C LEU A 42 -24.59 -2.56 16.54
N TYR A 43 -25.46 -2.77 15.54
CA TYR A 43 -25.71 -4.08 14.96
C TYR A 43 -24.42 -4.69 14.37
N GLN A 44 -23.71 -3.95 13.52
CA GLN A 44 -22.46 -4.40 12.91
C GLN A 44 -21.39 -4.71 13.95
N LEU A 45 -21.24 -3.87 14.98
CA LEU A 45 -20.29 -4.17 16.04
C LEU A 45 -20.65 -5.48 16.75
N ILE A 46 -21.90 -5.66 17.14
CA ILE A 46 -22.35 -6.85 17.88
C ILE A 46 -22.29 -8.10 17.01
N SER A 47 -22.72 -8.03 15.74
CA SER A 47 -22.78 -9.18 14.84
C SER A 47 -21.38 -9.68 14.46
N LYS A 48 -20.41 -8.78 14.25
CA LYS A 48 -19.05 -9.14 13.85
C LYS A 48 -18.13 -9.50 15.02
N VAL A 49 -18.29 -8.86 16.17
CA VAL A 49 -17.50 -9.17 17.38
C VAL A 49 -18.04 -10.39 18.11
N GLY A 50 -19.36 -10.58 18.10
CA GLY A 50 -20.05 -11.64 18.84
C GLY A 50 -20.58 -11.14 20.19
N PRO A 51 -21.86 -11.41 20.53
CA PRO A 51 -22.46 -10.94 21.77
C PRO A 51 -21.83 -11.57 23.02
N ASP A 52 -21.40 -12.83 22.94
CA ASP A 52 -20.75 -13.52 24.06
C ASP A 52 -19.36 -12.94 24.32
N THR A 53 -18.59 -12.66 23.28
CA THR A 53 -17.29 -11.99 23.38
C THR A 53 -17.42 -10.59 23.98
N ILE A 54 -18.42 -9.81 23.58
CA ILE A 54 -18.70 -8.50 24.21
C ILE A 54 -19.04 -8.69 25.70
N ARG A 55 -19.88 -9.68 26.03
CA ARG A 55 -20.28 -9.97 27.41
C ARG A 55 -19.08 -10.37 28.27
N GLU A 56 -18.24 -11.28 27.80
CA GLU A 56 -17.00 -11.70 28.45
C GLU A 56 -16.10 -10.49 28.72
N HIS A 57 -15.85 -9.66 27.69
CA HIS A 57 -15.01 -8.47 27.84
C HIS A 57 -15.60 -7.46 28.84
N THR A 58 -16.92 -7.36 28.97
CA THR A 58 -17.56 -6.49 29.98
C THR A 58 -17.51 -7.04 31.40
N MET A 59 -17.36 -8.35 31.56
CA MET A 59 -17.26 -9.03 32.86
C MET A 59 -15.81 -9.13 33.37
N GLU A 60 -14.83 -9.10 32.48
CA GLU A 60 -13.42 -9.00 32.84
C GLU A 60 -13.11 -7.66 33.55
N SER A 61 -12.17 -7.67 34.50
CA SER A 61 -11.75 -6.47 35.25
C SER A 61 -11.10 -5.39 34.38
N THR A 62 -10.68 -5.74 33.17
CA THR A 62 -9.76 -4.94 32.34
C THR A 62 -10.43 -3.77 31.60
N PRO A 63 -11.73 -3.79 31.23
CA PRO A 63 -12.35 -2.58 30.67
C PRO A 63 -13.76 -2.23 31.19
N ARG A 64 -13.95 -2.17 32.52
CA ARG A 64 -15.24 -1.77 33.15
C ARG A 64 -15.82 -0.44 32.62
N TYR A 65 -14.97 0.49 32.20
CA TYR A 65 -15.38 1.83 31.75
C TYR A 65 -15.36 2.02 30.22
N PHE A 66 -14.70 1.13 29.48
CA PHE A 66 -14.53 1.27 28.04
C PHE A 66 -15.85 1.10 27.30
N TYR A 67 -16.62 0.05 27.58
CA TYR A 67 -17.89 -0.21 26.89
C TYR A 67 -18.97 0.85 27.16
N PRO A 68 -19.17 1.32 28.41
CA PRO A 68 -20.02 2.48 28.65
C PRO A 68 -19.62 3.72 27.83
N TRP A 69 -18.32 4.00 27.73
CA TRP A 69 -17.80 5.08 26.87
C TRP A 69 -18.06 4.79 25.39
N LEU A 70 -17.74 3.59 24.92
CA LEU A 70 -17.88 3.16 23.54
C LEU A 70 -19.32 3.39 23.04
N PHE A 71 -20.32 3.07 23.86
CA PHE A 71 -21.72 3.17 23.48
C PHE A 71 -22.37 4.53 23.73
N SER A 72 -21.85 5.33 24.67
CA SER A 72 -22.55 6.53 25.17
C SER A 72 -21.83 7.85 24.89
N ASP A 73 -20.56 7.81 24.47
CA ASP A 73 -19.77 9.02 24.26
C ASP A 73 -20.22 9.81 23.01
N LYS A 74 -20.24 11.14 23.14
CA LYS A 74 -20.70 12.05 22.08
C LYS A 74 -19.82 12.04 20.83
N SER A 75 -18.56 11.62 20.95
CA SER A 75 -17.63 11.49 19.81
C SER A 75 -17.93 10.28 18.92
N ASN A 76 -18.88 9.42 19.30
CA ASN A 76 -19.26 8.19 18.61
C ASN A 76 -18.06 7.27 18.26
N PRO A 77 -17.42 6.69 19.28
CA PRO A 77 -16.26 5.81 19.08
C PRO A 77 -16.59 4.49 18.36
N VAL A 78 -17.85 3.99 18.40
CA VAL A 78 -18.25 2.86 17.55
C VAL A 78 -18.09 3.21 16.08
N LYS A 79 -18.53 4.40 15.66
CA LYS A 79 -18.38 4.86 14.29
C LYS A 79 -16.92 4.99 13.88
N LEU A 80 -16.07 5.52 14.78
CA LEU A 80 -14.61 5.57 14.56
C LEU A 80 -14.05 4.17 14.29
N PHE A 81 -14.41 3.19 15.12
CA PHE A 81 -13.96 1.81 14.96
C PHE A 81 -14.39 1.23 13.61
N LEU A 82 -15.69 1.25 13.32
CA LEU A 82 -16.27 0.65 12.10
C LEU A 82 -15.71 1.27 10.83
N ARG A 83 -15.60 2.60 10.78
CA ARG A 83 -15.00 3.30 9.63
C ARG A 83 -13.54 2.93 9.44
N THR A 84 -12.79 2.75 10.53
CA THR A 84 -11.37 2.38 10.45
C THR A 84 -11.22 0.94 9.93
N VAL A 85 -11.91 -0.03 10.51
CA VAL A 85 -11.81 -1.44 10.07
C VAL A 85 -12.31 -1.63 8.63
N ALA A 86 -13.33 -0.87 8.20
CA ALA A 86 -13.78 -0.86 6.81
C ALA A 86 -12.73 -0.26 5.86
N ARG A 87 -12.15 0.90 6.21
CA ARG A 87 -11.09 1.55 5.42
C ARG A 87 -9.85 0.68 5.27
N GLU A 88 -9.47 -0.02 6.33
CA GLU A 88 -8.31 -0.91 6.35
C GLU A 88 -8.59 -2.31 5.78
N GLN A 89 -9.83 -2.57 5.35
CA GLN A 89 -10.31 -3.87 4.85
C GLN A 89 -9.98 -5.00 5.84
N THR A 90 -10.19 -4.73 7.13
CA THR A 90 -9.86 -5.64 8.22
C THR A 90 -10.82 -6.84 8.23
N PRO A 91 -10.31 -8.09 8.15
CA PRO A 91 -11.15 -9.29 8.22
C PRO A 91 -11.96 -9.34 9.51
N LYS A 92 -13.23 -9.77 9.44
CA LYS A 92 -14.17 -9.78 10.57
C LYS A 92 -13.64 -10.54 11.79
N GLU A 93 -12.88 -11.61 11.56
CA GLU A 93 -12.32 -12.48 12.59
C GLU A 93 -11.32 -11.74 13.49
N GLN A 94 -10.77 -10.61 13.03
CA GLN A 94 -9.81 -9.80 13.78
C GLN A 94 -10.49 -8.73 14.67
N TRP A 95 -11.79 -8.44 14.45
CA TRP A 95 -12.45 -7.31 15.08
C TRP A 95 -12.49 -7.42 16.61
N ALA A 96 -12.83 -8.61 17.13
CA ALA A 96 -12.86 -8.86 18.57
C ALA A 96 -11.50 -8.62 19.24
N GLY A 97 -10.42 -9.13 18.63
CA GLY A 97 -9.06 -8.95 19.14
C GLY A 97 -8.60 -7.50 19.09
N ILE A 98 -8.93 -6.76 18.02
CA ILE A 98 -8.63 -5.32 17.92
C ILE A 98 -9.43 -4.53 18.95
N LEU A 99 -10.73 -4.82 19.13
CA LEU A 99 -11.57 -4.14 20.12
C LEU A 99 -11.05 -4.33 21.54
N ARG A 100 -10.62 -5.56 21.89
CA ARG A 100 -10.00 -5.87 23.19
C ARG A 100 -8.72 -5.06 23.42
N LYS A 101 -7.79 -5.10 22.46
CA LYS A 101 -6.54 -4.33 22.54
C LYS A 101 -6.81 -2.82 22.60
N TRP A 102 -7.79 -2.34 21.86
CA TRP A 102 -8.16 -0.93 21.90
C TRP A 102 -8.64 -0.52 23.29
N ALA A 103 -9.42 -1.38 23.95
CA ALA A 103 -9.83 -1.17 25.34
C ALA A 103 -8.63 -1.13 26.30
N GLU A 104 -7.65 -2.03 26.14
CA GLU A 104 -6.40 -2.05 26.93
C GLU A 104 -5.62 -0.74 26.79
N PHE A 105 -5.39 -0.26 25.56
CA PHE A 105 -4.73 1.04 25.33
C PHE A 105 -5.56 2.22 25.85
N TRP A 106 -6.88 2.21 25.64
CA TRP A 106 -7.76 3.27 26.10
C TRP A 106 -7.72 3.44 27.62
N MET A 107 -7.67 2.33 28.37
CA MET A 107 -7.58 2.33 29.83
C MET A 107 -6.25 2.88 30.36
N LYS A 108 -5.19 2.91 29.55
CA LYS A 108 -3.90 3.50 29.92
C LYS A 108 -3.91 5.03 29.92
N THR A 109 -4.94 5.66 29.37
CA THR A 109 -5.07 7.12 29.39
C THR A 109 -5.52 7.60 30.78
N SER A 110 -4.68 8.40 31.43
CA SER A 110 -4.90 8.89 32.81
C SER A 110 -5.86 10.07 32.88
N ALA A 111 -5.98 10.86 31.82
CA ALA A 111 -6.72 12.12 31.80
C ALA A 111 -8.07 12.00 31.08
N MET A 112 -9.12 12.63 31.64
CA MET A 112 -10.19 13.10 30.78
C MET A 112 -9.63 14.24 29.90
N PRO A 113 -9.82 14.15 28.58
CA PRO A 113 -10.68 13.20 27.89
C PRO A 113 -9.88 11.98 27.43
N ARG A 114 -10.21 10.78 27.92
CA ARG A 114 -9.69 9.50 27.39
C ARG A 114 -9.89 9.39 25.87
N SER A 115 -10.87 10.11 25.36
CA SER A 115 -11.15 10.33 23.93
C SER A 115 -10.03 11.02 23.14
N LYS A 116 -9.16 11.83 23.78
CA LYS A 116 -8.10 12.63 23.11
C LYS A 116 -7.17 11.74 22.28
N TYR A 117 -6.80 10.57 22.82
CA TYR A 117 -5.87 9.63 22.19
C TYR A 117 -6.54 8.35 21.70
N SER A 118 -7.88 8.32 21.58
CA SER A 118 -8.60 7.12 21.12
C SER A 118 -8.18 6.67 19.73
N SER A 119 -7.88 7.60 18.81
CA SER A 119 -7.38 7.27 17.47
C SER A 119 -6.00 6.63 17.51
N LEU A 120 -5.11 7.11 18.38
CA LEU A 120 -3.77 6.55 18.60
C LEU A 120 -3.87 5.15 19.20
N ALA A 121 -4.73 4.98 20.20
CA ALA A 121 -5.00 3.68 20.83
C ALA A 121 -5.52 2.66 19.81
N LEU A 122 -6.43 3.07 18.91
CA LEU A 122 -6.96 2.21 17.87
C LEU A 122 -5.90 1.84 16.83
N ALA A 123 -5.06 2.79 16.41
CA ALA A 123 -3.95 2.52 15.50
C ALA A 123 -2.97 1.49 16.08
N CYS A 124 -2.62 1.61 17.37
CA CYS A 124 -1.84 0.60 18.08
C CYS A 124 -2.54 -0.76 18.08
N ALA A 125 -3.83 -0.81 18.41
CA ALA A 125 -4.59 -2.07 18.42
C ALA A 125 -4.65 -2.78 17.05
N MET A 126 -4.62 -2.00 15.96
CA MET A 126 -4.70 -2.50 14.58
C MET A 126 -3.35 -2.85 13.96
N LEU A 127 -2.24 -2.52 14.61
CA LEU A 127 -0.91 -2.77 14.05
C LEU A 127 -0.66 -4.27 13.87
N HIS A 128 -0.13 -4.67 12.71
CA HIS A 128 0.07 -6.09 12.41
C HIS A 128 0.94 -6.75 13.49
N PRO A 129 0.54 -7.90 14.08
CA PRO A 129 1.30 -8.56 15.16
C PRO A 129 2.74 -8.84 14.78
N GLY A 130 2.99 -9.33 13.56
CA GLY A 130 4.35 -9.57 13.05
C GLY A 130 5.21 -8.32 12.88
N ILE A 131 4.63 -7.10 12.83
CA ILE A 131 5.41 -5.86 12.94
C ILE A 131 5.60 -5.54 14.42
N ALA A 132 4.53 -5.63 15.24
CA ALA A 132 4.57 -5.40 16.70
C ALA A 132 5.60 -6.25 17.45
N SER A 133 5.76 -7.51 17.06
CA SER A 133 6.72 -8.45 17.66
C SER A 133 8.04 -8.54 16.91
N SER A 134 8.19 -7.83 15.78
CA SER A 134 9.48 -7.82 15.09
C SER A 134 10.50 -7.10 15.97
N PRO A 135 11.61 -7.75 16.38
CA PRO A 135 12.77 -6.98 16.78
C PRO A 135 13.04 -6.01 15.64
N SER A 136 13.47 -4.78 15.94
CA SER A 136 13.96 -3.89 14.90
C SER A 136 15.14 -4.62 14.27
N LYS A 137 14.89 -5.40 13.21
CA LYS A 137 15.92 -5.92 12.34
C LYS A 137 16.39 -4.70 11.57
N LEU A 138 17.09 -3.84 12.29
CA LEU A 138 18.06 -2.92 11.75
C LEU A 138 19.03 -3.83 11.03
N ARG A 139 18.72 -4.01 9.73
CA ARG A 139 19.42 -4.80 8.73
C ARG A 139 19.28 -6.32 8.72
N ALA A 140 19.06 -6.80 7.50
CA ALA A 140 19.80 -7.93 6.94
C ALA A 140 21.09 -7.38 6.29
N SER A 141 22.09 -7.03 7.09
CA SER A 141 23.48 -6.89 6.63
C SER A 141 24.30 -7.95 7.33
N SER A 142 25.30 -8.44 6.61
CA SER A 142 26.16 -9.58 6.93
C SER A 142 27.11 -9.35 8.12
N SER A 143 26.86 -8.36 8.97
CA SER A 143 27.73 -7.97 10.09
C SER A 143 26.91 -7.69 11.34
N GLY A 144 26.82 -8.71 12.20
CA GLY A 144 26.54 -8.55 13.64
C GLY A 144 25.06 -8.46 14.03
N ASN A 145 24.63 -9.40 14.89
CA ASN A 145 23.38 -9.33 15.65
C ASN A 145 23.40 -8.15 16.63
N ILE A 146 23.20 -6.92 16.17
CA ILE A 146 22.96 -5.78 17.06
C ILE A 146 21.44 -5.70 17.29
N SER A 147 20.99 -6.41 18.32
CA SER A 147 19.59 -6.39 18.74
C SER A 147 19.40 -5.26 19.75
N THR A 148 19.15 -4.03 19.29
CA THR A 148 18.53 -3.03 20.17
C THR A 148 17.08 -3.42 20.39
N THR A 149 16.68 -3.65 21.65
CA THR A 149 15.28 -3.96 21.96
C THR A 149 14.41 -2.74 21.65
N PRO A 150 13.50 -2.82 20.66
CA PRO A 150 12.59 -1.71 20.39
C PRO A 150 11.60 -1.56 21.55
N LEU A 151 10.98 -0.38 21.65
CA LEU A 151 9.85 -0.18 22.55
C LEU A 151 8.73 -1.21 22.25
N THR A 152 8.09 -1.71 23.30
CA THR A 152 6.83 -2.45 23.13
C THR A 152 5.75 -1.50 22.61
N LEU A 153 4.66 -2.02 22.07
CA LEU A 153 3.61 -1.17 21.50
C LEU A 153 2.92 -0.30 22.57
N GLU A 154 2.84 -0.81 23.80
CA GLU A 154 2.47 -0.07 25.00
C GLU A 154 3.37 1.14 25.24
N GLN A 155 4.67 0.92 25.19
CA GLN A 155 5.65 1.99 25.38
C GLN A 155 5.63 2.99 24.21
N VAL A 156 5.35 2.54 22.98
CA VAL A 156 5.15 3.44 21.83
C VAL A 156 3.90 4.30 22.02
N PHE A 157 2.80 3.73 22.49
CA PHE A 157 1.58 4.46 22.81
C PHE A 157 1.85 5.54 23.88
N GLU A 158 2.45 5.15 25.00
CA GLU A 158 2.82 6.04 26.10
C GLU A 158 3.79 7.14 25.65
N TYR A 159 4.77 6.79 24.80
CA TYR A 159 5.71 7.74 24.21
C TYR A 159 5.00 8.86 23.48
N PHE A 160 4.14 8.53 22.51
CA PHE A 160 3.48 9.55 21.70
C PHE A 160 2.49 10.41 22.49
N MET A 161 1.84 9.85 23.52
CA MET A 161 1.06 10.64 24.47
C MET A 161 1.93 11.65 25.22
N GLU A 162 3.00 11.18 25.87
CA GLU A 162 3.92 12.02 26.64
C GLU A 162 4.47 13.17 25.79
N MET A 163 4.82 12.87 24.53
CA MET A 163 5.40 13.82 23.60
C MET A 163 4.39 14.84 23.07
N ASP A 164 3.12 14.46 22.89
CA ASP A 164 2.03 15.37 22.53
C ASP A 164 1.67 16.31 23.70
N GLU A 165 1.59 15.79 24.92
CA GLU A 165 1.33 16.57 26.13
C GLU A 165 2.40 17.63 26.39
N LYS A 166 3.66 17.32 26.05
CA LYS A 166 4.77 18.28 26.10
C LYS A 166 4.84 19.23 24.90
N HIS A 167 3.94 19.07 23.92
CA HIS A 167 3.95 19.83 22.66
C HIS A 167 5.26 19.72 21.88
N GLU A 168 5.90 18.55 21.93
CA GLU A 168 7.20 18.34 21.29
C GLU A 168 7.10 17.57 19.95
N LEU A 169 5.88 17.28 19.47
CA LEU A 169 5.63 16.69 18.14
C LEU A 169 5.40 17.78 17.09
N LEU A 170 5.75 17.48 15.83
CA LEU A 170 5.54 18.40 14.70
C LEU A 170 4.18 18.27 14.02
N THR A 171 3.42 17.25 14.43
CA THR A 171 2.05 17.01 13.99
C THR A 171 1.18 16.88 15.23
N ASP A 172 0.00 17.49 15.18
CA ASP A 172 -1.07 17.24 16.14
C ASP A 172 -1.65 15.83 15.89
N ILE A 173 -1.10 14.84 16.60
CA ILE A 173 -1.47 13.44 16.42
C ILE A 173 -2.91 13.16 16.83
N THR A 174 -3.55 14.06 17.61
CA THR A 174 -4.95 13.93 18.02
C THR A 174 -5.93 14.20 16.86
N LYS A 175 -5.46 14.87 15.80
CA LYS A 175 -6.23 15.17 14.59
C LYS A 175 -6.03 14.15 13.46
N LEU A 176 -5.06 13.25 13.62
CA LEU A 176 -4.80 12.18 12.66
C LEU A 176 -5.84 11.07 12.83
N SER A 177 -6.27 10.51 11.69
CA SER A 177 -7.07 9.30 11.67
C SER A 177 -6.24 8.09 12.11
N PRO A 178 -6.87 7.01 12.63
CA PRO A 178 -6.15 5.78 12.96
C PRO A 178 -5.35 5.22 11.77
N SER A 179 -5.88 5.33 10.55
CA SER A 179 -5.21 4.92 9.31
C SER A 179 -3.92 5.68 9.03
N GLU A 180 -3.83 6.96 9.41
CA GLU A 180 -2.62 7.76 9.27
C GLU A 180 -1.63 7.44 10.40
N LEU A 181 -2.15 7.27 11.61
CA LEU A 181 -1.37 6.91 12.80
C LEU A 181 -0.70 5.53 12.67
N LEU A 182 -1.25 4.61 11.87
CA LEU A 182 -0.61 3.34 11.52
C LEU A 182 0.81 3.52 10.95
N PHE A 183 1.07 4.62 10.23
CA PHE A 183 2.38 4.97 9.66
C PHE A 183 3.28 5.78 10.62
N ILE A 184 2.88 5.86 11.90
CA ILE A 184 3.66 6.42 13.00
C ILE A 184 3.97 5.30 14.01
N VAL A 185 2.94 4.58 14.46
CA VAL A 185 3.06 3.57 15.54
C VAL A 185 3.76 2.28 15.08
N ASP A 186 4.01 2.13 13.78
CA ASP A 186 4.85 1.06 13.22
C ASP A 186 6.36 1.32 13.39
N VAL A 187 6.76 2.40 14.08
CA VAL A 187 8.14 2.65 14.49
C VAL A 187 8.68 1.52 15.38
N ARG A 188 9.89 1.04 15.08
CA ARG A 188 10.58 -0.01 15.84
C ARG A 188 11.97 0.47 16.20
N LEU A 189 12.04 1.22 17.28
CA LEU A 189 13.25 1.84 17.79
C LEU A 189 13.27 1.75 19.32
N PRO A 190 14.46 1.72 19.94
CA PRO A 190 14.58 1.98 21.37
C PRO A 190 14.25 3.46 21.68
N ARG A 191 13.85 3.74 22.93
CA ARG A 191 13.55 5.10 23.41
C ARG A 191 14.68 6.10 23.11
N SER A 192 15.94 5.66 23.28
CA SER A 192 17.12 6.50 23.05
C SER A 192 17.19 7.05 21.63
N GLU A 193 16.89 6.23 20.63
CA GLU A 193 16.89 6.64 19.22
C GLU A 193 15.70 7.56 18.91
N MET A 194 14.54 7.29 19.50
CA MET A 194 13.37 8.16 19.34
C MET A 194 13.62 9.57 19.92
N ASP A 195 14.19 9.63 21.12
CA ASP A 195 14.54 10.89 21.78
C ASP A 195 15.68 11.61 21.06
N TRP A 196 16.67 10.88 20.54
CA TRP A 196 17.73 11.43 19.72
C TRP A 196 17.15 12.10 18.46
N ALA A 197 16.27 11.40 17.74
CA ALA A 197 15.69 11.89 16.49
C ALA A 197 14.97 13.22 16.67
N ARG A 198 14.13 13.33 17.71
CA ARG A 198 13.42 14.57 18.04
C ARG A 198 14.33 15.72 18.48
N LYS A 199 15.37 15.42 19.27
CA LYS A 199 16.27 16.46 19.82
C LYS A 199 17.29 16.96 18.78
N LYS A 200 17.72 16.09 17.85
CA LYS A 200 18.84 16.33 16.94
C LYS A 200 18.41 16.67 15.52
N VAL A 201 17.33 16.08 15.00
CA VAL A 201 16.85 16.37 13.65
C VAL A 201 15.90 17.57 13.69
N ARG A 202 16.46 18.76 13.51
CA ARG A 202 15.71 20.04 13.59
C ARG A 202 15.23 20.48 12.21
N LEU A 203 14.20 19.83 11.70
CA LEU A 203 13.50 20.21 10.46
C LEU A 203 12.06 20.63 10.78
N THR A 204 11.43 21.34 9.84
CA THR A 204 9.98 21.60 9.93
C THR A 204 9.22 20.42 9.32
N ARG A 205 7.95 20.22 9.70
CA ARG A 205 7.10 19.18 9.09
C ARG A 205 7.06 19.28 7.56
N LYS A 206 6.90 20.49 7.02
CA LYS A 206 6.89 20.75 5.57
C LYS A 206 8.25 20.48 4.92
N GLY A 207 9.35 20.78 5.62
CA GLY A 207 10.71 20.58 5.15
C GLY A 207 11.29 19.18 5.42
N TRP A 208 10.50 18.26 5.98
CA TRP A 208 11.04 16.99 6.50
C TRP A 208 11.65 16.09 5.42
N GLY A 209 11.25 16.27 4.16
CA GLY A 209 11.90 15.62 3.03
C GLY A 209 13.41 15.85 2.94
N GLY A 210 13.90 16.96 3.52
CA GLY A 210 15.33 17.24 3.65
C GLY A 210 16.11 16.23 4.49
N ALA A 211 15.45 15.47 5.37
CA ALA A 211 16.07 14.41 6.16
C ALA A 211 16.72 13.33 5.29
N TYR A 212 16.17 13.06 4.09
CA TYR A 212 16.74 12.12 3.14
C TYR A 212 18.15 12.54 2.69
N SER A 213 18.32 13.83 2.42
CA SER A 213 19.58 14.42 1.94
C SER A 213 20.57 14.77 3.06
N MET A 214 20.17 14.66 4.34
CA MET A 214 21.10 14.80 5.47
C MET A 214 22.14 13.69 5.50
N ILE A 215 21.77 12.51 5.00
CA ILE A 215 22.65 11.34 4.97
C ILE A 215 23.47 11.39 3.68
N ARG A 216 24.79 11.62 3.83
CA ARG A 216 25.73 11.63 2.70
C ARG A 216 25.67 10.28 1.97
N TYR A 217 25.53 10.33 0.64
CA TYR A 217 25.52 9.10 -0.16
C TYR A 217 26.93 8.52 -0.28
N ARG A 218 27.13 7.26 0.12
CA ARG A 218 28.40 6.54 0.08
C ARG A 218 28.53 5.60 -1.10
N MET A 219 29.42 5.95 -2.03
CA MET A 219 29.65 5.14 -3.23
C MET A 219 30.46 3.88 -2.94
N ASP A 220 31.39 3.93 -1.99
CA ASP A 220 32.18 2.77 -1.57
C ASP A 220 31.31 1.68 -0.92
N ARG A 221 30.31 2.08 -0.13
CA ARG A 221 29.27 1.19 0.37
C ARG A 221 28.47 0.56 -0.76
N ALA A 222 27.96 1.38 -1.69
CA ALA A 222 27.11 0.92 -2.79
C ALA A 222 27.83 -0.03 -3.75
N ALA A 223 29.12 0.22 -4.01
CA ALA A 223 29.89 -0.44 -5.05
C ALA A 223 30.87 -1.50 -4.56
N LEU A 224 31.47 -1.29 -3.39
CA LEU A 224 32.48 -2.15 -2.79
C LEU A 224 31.93 -2.99 -1.62
N GLY A 225 30.71 -2.70 -1.16
CA GLY A 225 30.05 -3.48 -0.09
C GLY A 225 30.60 -3.17 1.31
N LYS A 226 31.27 -2.04 1.49
CA LYS A 226 31.78 -1.59 2.80
C LYS A 226 30.61 -1.25 3.73
N ASP A 227 30.63 -1.82 4.93
CA ASP A 227 29.69 -1.47 5.99
C ASP A 227 30.43 -0.58 7.00
N PRO A 228 30.11 0.72 7.12
CA PRO A 228 30.77 1.61 8.06
C PRO A 228 30.11 1.61 9.44
N TYR A 229 29.03 0.86 9.61
CA TYR A 229 28.25 0.90 10.83
C TYR A 229 28.65 -0.23 11.78
N ASN A 230 28.86 0.12 13.04
CA ASN A 230 29.09 -0.78 14.16
C ASN A 230 27.83 -1.02 14.98
N THR A 231 26.92 -0.04 15.02
CA THR A 231 25.69 -0.08 15.84
C THR A 231 24.43 0.19 15.04
N TYR A 232 24.55 0.85 13.88
CA TYR A 232 23.45 1.30 13.03
C TYR A 232 22.49 2.28 13.75
N SER A 233 23.02 3.11 14.64
CA SER A 233 22.28 4.21 15.27
C SER A 233 22.07 5.37 14.30
N PHE A 234 21.08 6.23 14.54
CA PHE A 234 20.86 7.43 13.74
C PHE A 234 22.05 8.39 13.76
N GLN A 235 22.73 8.52 14.91
CA GLN A 235 23.95 9.32 14.99
C GLN A 235 25.03 8.76 14.05
N GLU A 236 25.27 7.45 14.11
CA GLU A 236 26.25 6.79 13.25
C GLU A 236 25.86 6.87 11.76
N ILE A 237 24.59 6.71 11.41
CA ILE A 237 24.10 6.88 10.03
C ILE A 237 24.31 8.32 9.54
N LEU A 238 24.09 9.31 10.41
CA LEU A 238 24.29 10.73 10.10
C LEU A 238 25.78 11.06 9.90
N ASP A 239 26.65 10.53 10.74
CA ASP A 239 28.09 10.81 10.71
C ASP A 239 28.79 10.08 9.57
N GLU A 240 28.50 8.78 9.41
CA GLU A 240 29.18 7.92 8.43
C GLU A 240 28.60 8.09 7.02
N GLY A 241 27.33 8.43 6.90
CA GLY A 241 26.59 8.38 5.64
C GLY A 241 26.24 6.95 5.20
N GLY A 242 25.52 6.82 4.10
CA GLY A 242 24.94 5.54 3.67
C GLY A 242 24.49 5.50 2.22
N ILE A 243 23.72 4.48 1.86
CA ILE A 243 23.07 4.38 0.54
C ILE A 243 21.59 4.73 0.62
N CYS A 244 20.88 4.70 -0.51
CA CYS A 244 19.46 5.07 -0.59
C CYS A 244 18.57 4.37 0.45
N MET A 245 18.88 3.12 0.81
CA MET A 245 18.17 2.41 1.88
C MET A 245 18.39 3.03 3.26
N ASP A 246 19.61 3.46 3.57
CA ASP A 246 19.95 4.10 4.84
C ASP A 246 19.36 5.53 4.90
N GLN A 247 19.39 6.26 3.77
CA GLN A 247 18.76 7.59 3.63
C GLN A 247 17.25 7.51 3.87
N ALA A 248 16.57 6.55 3.21
CA ALA A 248 15.14 6.32 3.39
C ALA A 248 14.81 5.85 4.82
N TYR A 249 15.62 4.94 5.38
CA TYR A 249 15.45 4.45 6.74
C TYR A 249 15.56 5.59 7.77
N PHE A 250 16.58 6.44 7.66
CA PHE A 250 16.78 7.59 8.53
C PHE A 250 15.61 8.57 8.41
N ALA A 251 15.25 8.96 7.18
CA ALA A 251 14.18 9.93 6.94
C ALA A 251 12.81 9.45 7.45
N VAL A 252 12.45 8.19 7.17
CA VAL A 252 11.19 7.58 7.63
C VAL A 252 11.14 7.57 9.15
N ASN A 253 12.13 6.97 9.81
CA ASN A 253 12.00 6.71 11.23
C ASN A 253 12.14 8.00 12.06
N THR A 254 13.01 8.94 11.66
CA THR A 254 13.08 10.25 12.31
C THR A 254 11.79 11.06 12.12
N ALA A 255 11.10 10.93 10.98
CA ALA A 255 9.78 11.51 10.76
C ALA A 255 8.74 10.95 11.75
N LYS A 256 8.69 9.62 11.90
CA LYS A 256 7.77 8.96 12.85
C LYS A 256 7.99 9.43 14.28
N CYS A 257 9.25 9.53 14.72
CA CYS A 257 9.58 10.04 16.05
C CYS A 257 9.02 11.45 16.29
N ASN A 258 8.91 12.27 15.25
CA ASN A 258 8.35 13.63 15.32
C ASN A 258 6.83 13.68 15.04
N GLY A 259 6.16 12.53 14.99
CA GLY A 259 4.71 12.44 14.78
C GLY A 259 4.28 12.62 13.31
N ILE A 260 5.18 12.48 12.35
CA ILE A 260 4.87 12.64 10.92
C ILE A 260 4.63 11.24 10.31
N PRO A 261 3.42 10.95 9.78
CA PRO A 261 3.17 9.72 9.06
C PRO A 261 4.13 9.55 7.89
N SER A 262 4.77 8.38 7.80
CA SER A 262 5.79 8.13 6.79
C SER A 262 5.86 6.67 6.36
N ALA A 263 6.18 6.45 5.09
CA ALA A 263 6.31 5.13 4.48
C ALA A 263 7.67 4.98 3.80
N TYR A 264 8.31 3.85 4.08
CA TYR A 264 9.52 3.42 3.37
C TYR A 264 9.11 2.78 2.04
N VAL A 265 9.60 3.33 0.94
CA VAL A 265 9.23 2.91 -0.42
C VAL A 265 10.45 2.32 -1.12
N THR A 266 10.22 1.25 -1.88
CA THR A 266 11.24 0.63 -2.74
C THR A 266 10.70 0.41 -4.14
N GLY A 267 11.59 0.45 -5.12
CA GLY A 267 11.28 0.19 -6.51
C GLY A 267 12.52 -0.20 -7.30
N ASP A 268 12.33 -0.52 -8.58
CA ASP A 268 13.40 -0.85 -9.51
C ASP A 268 13.26 0.03 -10.77
N GLY A 269 14.36 0.23 -11.48
CA GLY A 269 14.43 1.13 -12.61
C GLY A 269 15.71 0.98 -13.42
N ASN A 270 15.99 1.96 -14.28
CA ASN A 270 17.15 1.95 -15.17
C ASN A 270 18.51 1.90 -14.46
N ARG A 271 18.57 2.36 -13.21
CA ARG A 271 19.78 2.33 -12.36
C ARG A 271 19.74 1.20 -11.32
N GLY A 272 18.79 0.27 -11.45
CA GLY A 272 18.59 -0.82 -10.51
C GLY A 272 17.71 -0.44 -9.32
N PRO A 273 17.69 -1.29 -8.27
CA PRO A 273 16.85 -1.08 -7.10
C PRO A 273 17.14 0.24 -6.38
N HIS A 274 16.09 0.89 -5.89
CA HIS A 274 16.17 2.16 -5.18
C HIS A 274 15.17 2.22 -4.03
N ALA A 275 15.50 3.03 -3.02
CA ALA A 275 14.67 3.24 -1.84
C ALA A 275 14.50 4.74 -1.54
N TRP A 276 13.28 5.14 -1.20
CA TRP A 276 12.91 6.52 -0.95
C TRP A 276 11.79 6.61 0.10
N VAL A 277 11.30 7.81 0.36
CA VAL A 277 10.31 8.05 1.42
C VAL A 277 9.09 8.79 0.91
N ASN A 278 7.92 8.39 1.41
CA ASN A 278 6.70 9.17 1.31
C ASN A 278 6.30 9.70 2.69
N LEU A 279 5.96 10.99 2.78
CA LEU A 279 5.73 11.73 4.02
C LEU A 279 4.42 12.52 3.96
N LEU A 280 3.63 12.53 5.04
CA LEU A 280 2.48 13.43 5.20
C LEU A 280 2.95 14.80 5.75
N THR A 281 3.55 15.60 4.88
CA THR A 281 4.21 16.88 5.22
C THR A 281 3.26 18.06 5.42
N ALA A 282 1.97 17.87 5.13
CA ALA A 282 0.86 18.77 5.42
C ALA A 282 -0.38 17.96 5.83
N ASP A 283 -1.43 18.60 6.34
CA ASP A 283 -2.60 17.92 6.94
C ASP A 283 -3.40 17.03 5.97
N ASP A 284 -3.17 17.16 4.67
CA ASP A 284 -3.91 16.45 3.63
C ASP A 284 -3.03 15.86 2.51
N THR A 285 -1.73 16.16 2.47
CA THR A 285 -0.89 15.90 1.28
C THR A 285 0.29 14.99 1.60
N TRP A 286 0.26 13.78 1.05
CA TRP A 286 1.41 12.89 0.98
C TRP A 286 2.35 13.32 -0.15
N GLN A 287 3.64 13.35 0.12
CA GLN A 287 4.66 13.74 -0.86
C GLN A 287 5.82 12.74 -0.86
N SER A 288 6.39 12.52 -2.05
CA SER A 288 7.54 11.65 -2.24
C SER A 288 8.84 12.44 -2.27
N TYR A 289 9.87 11.92 -1.60
CA TYR A 289 11.19 12.53 -1.50
C TYR A 289 12.28 11.51 -1.75
N GLY A 290 13.29 11.89 -2.53
CA GLY A 290 14.39 11.01 -2.90
C GLY A 290 14.04 9.97 -3.96
N GLY A 291 12.89 10.06 -4.63
CA GLY A 291 12.46 9.08 -5.65
C GLY A 291 13.22 9.16 -6.99
N TYR A 292 13.85 10.29 -7.32
CA TYR A 292 14.70 10.48 -8.52
C TYR A 292 14.10 9.98 -9.84
N GLY A 293 12.79 10.16 -10.06
CA GLY A 293 12.11 9.74 -11.29
C GLY A 293 11.76 8.25 -11.36
N TYR A 294 11.94 7.48 -10.28
CA TYR A 294 11.38 6.14 -10.19
C TYR A 294 9.85 6.22 -10.15
N ASN A 295 9.18 5.40 -10.96
CA ASN A 295 7.74 5.50 -11.18
C ASN A 295 6.96 4.26 -10.73
N THR A 296 7.63 3.27 -10.12
CA THR A 296 7.01 2.04 -9.57
C THR A 296 7.47 1.75 -8.13
N GLY A 297 7.03 2.59 -7.20
CA GLY A 297 7.30 2.42 -5.77
C GLY A 297 6.29 1.54 -5.05
N HIS A 298 6.78 0.70 -4.14
CA HIS A 298 5.97 -0.12 -3.25
C HIS A 298 6.40 0.04 -1.79
N PHE A 299 5.41 0.00 -0.89
CA PHE A 299 5.60 -0.05 0.56
C PHE A 299 4.81 -1.21 1.16
N SER A 300 5.19 -1.66 2.35
CA SER A 300 4.43 -2.66 3.11
C SER A 300 3.45 -1.94 4.05
N HIS A 301 2.17 -2.28 3.96
CA HIS A 301 1.14 -1.62 4.76
C HIS A 301 1.18 -2.04 6.24
N PRO A 302 1.19 -1.12 7.22
CA PRO A 302 1.39 -1.48 8.65
C PRO A 302 0.32 -2.40 9.27
N HIS A 303 -0.94 -2.31 8.82
CA HIS A 303 -2.03 -3.16 9.36
C HIS A 303 -1.97 -4.61 8.86
N ASN A 304 -1.63 -4.85 7.59
CA ASN A 304 -1.83 -6.17 6.95
C ASN A 304 -0.60 -6.69 6.18
N ARG A 305 0.51 -5.96 6.19
CA ARG A 305 1.79 -6.26 5.51
C ARG A 305 1.71 -6.44 3.99
N LYS A 306 0.54 -6.22 3.37
CA LYS A 306 0.39 -6.29 1.92
C LYS A 306 1.29 -5.24 1.28
N SER A 307 1.99 -5.63 0.23
CA SER A 307 2.72 -4.69 -0.63
C SER A 307 1.71 -3.85 -1.40
N LYS A 308 1.77 -2.54 -1.25
CA LYS A 308 0.90 -1.58 -1.94
C LYS A 308 1.76 -0.64 -2.76
N HIS A 309 1.27 -0.26 -3.94
CA HIS A 309 1.91 0.78 -4.74
C HIS A 309 1.80 2.13 -4.01
N GLU A 310 2.84 2.94 -4.08
CA GLU A 310 2.98 4.18 -3.32
C GLU A 310 1.92 5.25 -3.64
N SER A 311 1.36 5.20 -4.85
CA SER A 311 0.26 6.06 -5.29
C SER A 311 -1.00 5.92 -4.42
N THR A 312 -1.17 4.79 -3.72
CA THR A 312 -2.25 4.63 -2.74
C THR A 312 -2.12 5.63 -1.58
N LEU A 313 -0.90 6.03 -1.21
CA LEU A 313 -0.66 7.11 -0.25
C LEU A 313 -0.77 8.47 -0.95
N LEU A 314 0.00 8.65 -2.04
CA LEU A 314 0.12 9.95 -2.74
C LEU A 314 -1.20 10.46 -3.33
N GLN A 315 -2.14 9.58 -3.62
CA GLN A 315 -3.38 9.92 -4.34
C GLN A 315 -4.64 9.29 -3.73
N GLY A 316 -4.49 8.23 -2.92
CA GLY A 316 -5.61 7.51 -2.29
C GLY A 316 -5.91 7.97 -0.87
N MET A 317 -4.92 8.52 -0.15
CA MET A 317 -5.09 9.07 1.20
C MET A 317 -5.27 10.59 1.21
N ASP A 318 -5.24 11.23 0.03
CA ASP A 318 -5.36 12.67 -0.12
C ASP A 318 -6.74 13.15 0.37
N ARG A 319 -6.77 13.93 1.45
CA ARG A 319 -7.99 14.52 2.03
C ARG A 319 -8.57 15.62 1.13
N LYS A 320 -7.78 16.22 0.22
CA LYS A 320 -8.26 17.13 -0.82
C LYS A 320 -9.07 16.41 -1.89
N VAL A 321 -8.79 15.11 -2.13
CA VAL A 321 -9.51 14.26 -3.09
C VAL A 321 -10.69 13.53 -2.43
N ASN A 322 -10.54 13.08 -1.19
CA ASN A 322 -11.52 12.22 -0.51
C ASN A 322 -12.38 12.95 0.54
N GLY A 323 -11.91 14.09 1.07
CA GLY A 323 -12.64 15.01 1.93
C GLY A 323 -13.44 14.39 3.08
N ALA A 324 -14.48 15.11 3.52
CA ALA A 324 -15.53 14.59 4.40
C ALA A 324 -16.51 13.63 3.70
N ARG A 325 -16.37 13.44 2.37
CA ARG A 325 -17.24 12.52 1.59
C ARG A 325 -16.86 11.07 1.80
N LEU A 326 -15.58 10.78 2.08
CA LEU A 326 -15.13 9.43 2.40
C LEU A 326 -15.91 8.82 3.57
N ASP A 327 -16.23 9.63 4.56
CA ASP A 327 -17.03 9.24 5.72
C ASP A 327 -18.42 8.71 5.32
N ALA A 328 -19.09 9.37 4.38
CA ALA A 328 -20.37 8.90 3.84
C ALA A 328 -20.19 7.64 2.98
N THR A 329 -19.09 7.53 2.22
CA THR A 329 -18.75 6.30 1.49
C THR A 329 -18.57 5.12 2.44
N LEU A 330 -17.88 5.28 3.57
CA LEU A 330 -17.72 4.22 4.58
C LEU A 330 -19.06 3.85 5.22
N ASP A 331 -19.95 4.82 5.41
CA ASP A 331 -21.31 4.57 5.89
C ASP A 331 -22.12 3.73 4.86
N TYR A 332 -22.02 4.02 3.55
CA TYR A 332 -22.62 3.17 2.51
C TYR A 332 -22.06 1.76 2.46
N LEU A 333 -20.74 1.59 2.64
CA LEU A 333 -20.13 0.26 2.71
C LEU A 333 -20.67 -0.54 3.91
N SER A 334 -20.81 0.10 5.07
CA SER A 334 -21.39 -0.54 6.25
C SER A 334 -22.86 -0.95 6.04
N LEU A 335 -23.62 -0.16 5.30
CA LEU A 335 -25.00 -0.50 4.93
C LEU A 335 -25.07 -1.61 3.90
N ALA A 336 -24.14 -1.65 2.95
CA ALA A 336 -24.01 -2.76 2.01
C ALA A 336 -23.78 -4.07 2.77
N ASP A 337 -22.91 -4.08 3.79
CA ASP A 337 -22.68 -5.26 4.64
C ASP A 337 -23.95 -5.66 5.43
N LEU A 338 -24.74 -4.71 5.92
CA LEU A 338 -26.03 -5.00 6.55
C LEU A 338 -27.01 -5.67 5.56
N PHE A 339 -27.15 -5.11 4.36
CA PHE A 339 -28.05 -5.66 3.35
C PHE A 339 -27.59 -7.02 2.84
N GLU A 340 -26.28 -7.27 2.83
CA GLU A 340 -25.71 -8.57 2.53
C GLU A 340 -26.14 -9.61 3.58
N GLU A 341 -26.06 -9.29 4.88
CA GLU A 341 -26.53 -10.16 5.97
C GLU A 341 -28.05 -10.38 5.92
N MET A 342 -28.81 -9.38 5.50
CA MET A 342 -30.26 -9.47 5.29
C MET A 342 -30.66 -10.17 3.97
N GLN A 343 -29.68 -10.65 3.18
CA GLN A 343 -29.89 -11.29 1.89
C GLN A 343 -30.71 -10.42 0.92
N LYS A 344 -30.35 -9.12 0.84
CA LYS A 344 -30.96 -8.11 -0.04
C LYS A 344 -29.97 -7.66 -1.13
N PRO A 345 -29.64 -8.52 -2.11
CA PRO A 345 -28.57 -8.25 -3.09
C PRO A 345 -28.79 -6.97 -3.92
N ASP A 346 -30.04 -6.63 -4.25
CA ASP A 346 -30.34 -5.37 -4.95
C ASP A 346 -29.95 -4.14 -4.12
N CYS A 347 -30.20 -4.17 -2.80
CA CYS A 347 -29.86 -3.08 -1.89
C CYS A 347 -28.34 -2.99 -1.68
N VAL A 348 -27.64 -4.13 -1.62
CA VAL A 348 -26.17 -4.17 -1.59
C VAL A 348 -25.61 -3.41 -2.79
N ARG A 349 -26.10 -3.74 -3.98
CA ARG A 349 -25.62 -3.12 -5.23
C ARG A 349 -25.87 -1.61 -5.27
N VAL A 350 -27.07 -1.15 -4.87
CA VAL A 350 -27.38 0.29 -4.81
C VAL A 350 -26.43 1.04 -3.86
N MET A 351 -26.13 0.48 -2.69
CA MET A 351 -25.21 1.11 -1.74
C MET A 351 -23.77 1.17 -2.27
N LEU A 352 -23.31 0.11 -2.93
CA LEU A 352 -21.97 0.08 -3.51
C LEU A 352 -21.84 1.03 -4.70
N GLU A 353 -22.85 1.12 -5.55
CA GLU A 353 -22.91 2.12 -6.63
C GLU A 353 -22.86 3.54 -6.06
N ALA A 354 -23.67 3.85 -5.05
CA ALA A 354 -23.63 5.14 -4.34
C ALA A 354 -22.25 5.44 -3.73
N ALA A 355 -21.59 4.41 -3.16
CA ALA A 355 -20.23 4.54 -2.64
C ALA A 355 -19.21 4.96 -3.72
N THR A 356 -19.31 4.37 -4.94
CA THR A 356 -18.45 4.74 -6.08
C THR A 356 -18.75 6.12 -6.66
N GLU A 357 -19.99 6.58 -6.56
CA GLU A 357 -20.41 7.89 -7.06
C GLU A 357 -20.04 9.03 -6.10
N ASN A 358 -20.18 8.79 -4.79
CA ASN A 358 -19.91 9.77 -3.76
C ASN A 358 -18.40 10.07 -3.61
N THR A 359 -17.56 9.03 -3.63
CA THR A 359 -16.10 9.18 -3.57
C THR A 359 -15.43 8.39 -4.71
N PRO A 360 -15.54 8.85 -5.97
CA PRO A 360 -15.02 8.12 -7.11
C PRO A 360 -13.49 7.95 -7.03
N GLY A 361 -12.78 8.89 -6.44
CA GLY A 361 -11.33 8.84 -6.24
C GLY A 361 -10.86 7.82 -5.19
N SER A 362 -11.76 7.18 -4.45
CA SER A 362 -11.45 6.12 -3.47
C SER A 362 -11.69 4.74 -4.08
N PRO A 363 -10.73 3.79 -3.98
CA PRO A 363 -10.87 2.47 -4.57
C PRO A 363 -11.86 1.57 -3.82
N LEU A 364 -12.18 1.89 -2.56
CA LEU A 364 -12.96 1.02 -1.67
C LEU A 364 -14.33 0.63 -2.25
N GLY A 365 -15.08 1.61 -2.74
CA GLY A 365 -16.39 1.36 -3.35
C GLY A 365 -16.28 0.50 -4.62
N TRP A 366 -15.28 0.78 -5.46
CA TRP A 366 -15.08 0.05 -6.72
C TRP A 366 -14.69 -1.40 -6.47
N GLU A 367 -13.74 -1.64 -5.56
CA GLU A 367 -13.29 -2.98 -5.21
C GLU A 367 -14.43 -3.82 -4.67
N ARG A 368 -15.22 -3.28 -3.73
CA ARG A 368 -16.36 -3.99 -3.15
C ARG A 368 -17.49 -4.22 -4.16
N LEU A 369 -17.75 -3.26 -5.06
CA LEU A 369 -18.70 -3.42 -6.15
C LEU A 369 -18.28 -4.55 -7.11
N ILE A 370 -17.00 -4.60 -7.48
CA ILE A 370 -16.45 -5.67 -8.32
C ILE A 370 -16.61 -7.02 -7.62
N GLU A 371 -16.28 -7.12 -6.33
CA GLU A 371 -16.43 -8.36 -5.54
C GLU A 371 -17.88 -8.87 -5.53
N VAL A 372 -18.87 -7.98 -5.38
CA VAL A 372 -20.29 -8.37 -5.40
C VAL A 372 -20.72 -8.76 -6.80
N MET A 373 -20.37 -7.98 -7.83
CA MET A 373 -20.69 -8.30 -9.22
C MET A 373 -20.07 -9.64 -9.67
N ALA A 374 -18.91 -10.01 -9.13
CA ALA A 374 -18.18 -11.23 -9.46
C ALA A 374 -18.85 -12.52 -8.98
N ARG A 375 -19.79 -12.44 -8.03
CA ARG A 375 -20.40 -13.64 -7.47
C ARG A 375 -21.39 -14.28 -8.44
N PRO A 376 -21.44 -15.62 -8.53
CA PRO A 376 -22.35 -16.30 -9.45
C PRO A 376 -23.82 -15.89 -9.27
N GLU A 377 -24.27 -15.70 -8.03
CA GLU A 377 -25.63 -15.31 -7.68
C GLU A 377 -26.03 -13.91 -8.16
N SER A 378 -25.06 -13.04 -8.44
CA SER A 378 -25.32 -11.68 -8.93
C SER A 378 -25.80 -11.65 -10.37
N GLY A 379 -25.60 -12.73 -11.14
CA GLY A 379 -26.06 -12.84 -12.53
C GLY A 379 -25.52 -11.75 -13.46
N THR A 380 -24.38 -11.13 -13.11
CA THR A 380 -23.82 -9.96 -13.80
C THR A 380 -23.52 -10.28 -15.26
N LYS A 381 -24.13 -9.51 -16.17
CA LYS A 381 -23.98 -9.70 -17.61
C LYS A 381 -22.72 -9.04 -18.16
N LEU A 382 -22.26 -9.50 -19.32
CA LEU A 382 -21.08 -8.95 -20.01
C LEU A 382 -21.18 -7.42 -20.22
N GLU A 383 -22.36 -6.92 -20.59
CA GLU A 383 -22.60 -5.50 -20.84
C GLU A 383 -22.48 -4.65 -19.56
N GLU A 384 -22.70 -5.24 -18.39
CA GLU A 384 -22.53 -4.57 -17.10
C GLU A 384 -21.05 -4.44 -16.75
N TRP A 385 -20.28 -5.50 -16.96
CA TRP A 385 -18.82 -5.47 -16.82
C TRP A 385 -18.18 -4.46 -17.78
N ASP A 386 -18.60 -4.44 -19.04
CA ASP A 386 -18.13 -3.46 -20.03
C ASP A 386 -18.43 -2.03 -19.62
N ARG A 387 -19.64 -1.76 -19.11
CA ARG A 387 -20.03 -0.44 -18.61
C ARG A 387 -19.16 -0.01 -17.43
N LEU A 388 -18.92 -0.90 -16.47
CA LEU A 388 -18.06 -0.64 -15.31
C LEU A 388 -16.62 -0.31 -15.74
N VAL A 389 -16.01 -1.16 -16.56
CA VAL A 389 -14.64 -0.97 -17.06
C VAL A 389 -14.52 0.33 -17.85
N THR A 390 -15.49 0.61 -18.73
CA THR A 390 -15.53 1.85 -19.51
C THR A 390 -15.62 3.08 -18.60
N LEU A 391 -16.45 3.00 -17.55
CA LEU A 391 -16.61 4.07 -16.58
C LEU A 391 -15.30 4.34 -15.81
N ILE A 392 -14.67 3.29 -15.27
CA ILE A 392 -13.38 3.39 -14.57
C ILE A 392 -12.32 4.00 -15.49
N LYS A 393 -12.12 3.43 -16.69
CA LYS A 393 -11.14 3.92 -17.68
C LYS A 393 -11.44 5.34 -18.16
N ARG A 394 -12.69 5.78 -18.13
CA ARG A 394 -13.08 7.15 -18.50
C ARG A 394 -12.79 8.14 -17.39
N LYS A 395 -13.15 7.82 -16.14
CA LYS A 395 -12.95 8.69 -14.97
C LYS A 395 -11.48 8.80 -14.56
N PHE A 396 -10.69 7.74 -14.76
CA PHE A 396 -9.37 7.59 -14.16
C PHE A 396 -8.25 7.40 -15.20
N ARG A 397 -8.32 8.15 -16.32
CA ARG A 397 -7.38 8.02 -17.45
C ARG A 397 -5.91 8.22 -17.07
N SER A 398 -5.65 9.15 -16.16
CA SER A 398 -4.31 9.48 -15.66
C SER A 398 -3.94 8.79 -14.35
N ARG A 399 -4.76 7.82 -13.89
CA ARG A 399 -4.58 7.13 -12.60
C ARG A 399 -4.29 5.65 -12.87
N PRO A 400 -3.01 5.25 -12.92
CA PRO A 400 -2.63 3.94 -13.40
C PRO A 400 -3.19 2.78 -12.57
N ASP A 401 -3.37 2.94 -11.26
CA ASP A 401 -3.89 1.86 -10.40
C ASP A 401 -5.37 1.54 -10.70
N TYR A 402 -6.16 2.53 -11.11
CA TYR A 402 -7.53 2.32 -11.57
C TYR A 402 -7.57 1.68 -12.95
N LEU A 403 -6.62 2.02 -13.83
CA LEU A 403 -6.47 1.30 -15.10
C LEU A 403 -6.07 -0.16 -14.87
N ALA A 404 -5.23 -0.44 -13.88
CA ALA A 404 -4.88 -1.78 -13.46
C ALA A 404 -6.09 -2.55 -12.90
N MET A 405 -6.92 -1.88 -12.08
CA MET A 405 -8.18 -2.45 -11.58
C MET A 405 -9.12 -2.82 -12.75
N ALA A 406 -9.32 -1.90 -13.69
CA ALA A 406 -10.14 -2.16 -14.88
C ALA A 406 -9.58 -3.31 -15.74
N ALA A 407 -8.25 -3.39 -15.88
CA ALA A 407 -7.58 -4.47 -16.60
C ALA A 407 -7.83 -5.84 -15.96
N ARG A 408 -7.81 -5.95 -14.62
CA ARG A 408 -8.15 -7.21 -13.93
C ARG A 408 -9.59 -7.64 -14.20
N VAL A 409 -10.53 -6.70 -14.11
CA VAL A 409 -11.95 -6.97 -14.41
C VAL A 409 -12.13 -7.46 -15.84
N GLU A 410 -11.40 -6.87 -16.79
CA GLU A 410 -11.41 -7.33 -18.18
C GLU A 410 -10.89 -8.77 -18.31
N ASP A 411 -9.76 -9.10 -17.69
CA ASP A 411 -9.14 -10.42 -17.79
C ASP A 411 -10.00 -11.53 -17.19
N GLU A 412 -10.63 -11.24 -16.04
CA GLU A 412 -11.36 -12.23 -15.26
C GLU A 412 -12.79 -12.42 -15.76
N TYR A 413 -13.49 -11.33 -16.12
CA TYR A 413 -14.93 -11.39 -16.36
C TYR A 413 -15.34 -11.09 -17.80
N ILE A 414 -14.54 -10.35 -18.58
CA ILE A 414 -14.92 -9.94 -19.94
C ILE A 414 -14.25 -10.83 -21.00
N PHE A 415 -12.93 -10.99 -20.91
CA PHE A 415 -12.14 -11.70 -21.91
C PHE A 415 -12.53 -13.17 -22.09
N PRO A 416 -12.91 -13.93 -21.05
CA PRO A 416 -13.40 -15.29 -21.22
C PRO A 416 -14.68 -15.39 -22.05
N GLN A 417 -15.49 -14.32 -22.09
CA GLN A 417 -16.77 -14.27 -22.80
C GLN A 417 -16.67 -13.67 -24.21
N ARG A 418 -15.47 -13.22 -24.61
CA ARG A 418 -15.22 -12.54 -25.90
C ARG A 418 -14.24 -13.31 -26.77
N ASP A 419 -14.33 -13.06 -28.07
CA ASP A 419 -13.34 -13.59 -29.00
C ASP A 419 -11.95 -13.00 -28.71
N ALA A 420 -10.94 -13.85 -28.81
CA ALA A 420 -9.58 -13.46 -28.46
C ALA A 420 -8.94 -12.45 -29.43
N ALA A 421 -9.47 -12.26 -30.65
CA ALA A 421 -8.98 -11.21 -31.55
C ALA A 421 -9.45 -9.81 -31.10
N THR A 422 -10.65 -9.71 -30.54
CA THR A 422 -11.16 -8.50 -29.87
C THR A 422 -10.39 -8.20 -28.60
N ASN A 423 -10.14 -9.21 -27.74
CA ASN A 423 -9.36 -9.03 -26.52
C ASN A 423 -7.94 -8.50 -26.83
N LYS A 424 -7.25 -9.10 -27.81
CA LYS A 424 -5.92 -8.64 -28.24
C LYS A 424 -5.93 -7.16 -28.70
N ARG A 425 -6.94 -6.75 -29.47
CA ARG A 425 -7.10 -5.35 -29.92
C ARG A 425 -7.34 -4.39 -28.75
N ASN A 426 -8.13 -4.79 -27.76
CA ASN A 426 -8.40 -3.99 -26.58
C ASN A 426 -7.14 -3.80 -25.72
N VAL A 427 -6.42 -4.88 -25.40
CA VAL A 427 -5.17 -4.77 -24.60
C VAL A 427 -4.13 -3.90 -25.31
N ALA A 428 -3.98 -4.02 -26.64
CA ALA A 428 -3.07 -3.18 -27.41
C ALA A 428 -3.47 -1.70 -27.40
N ARG A 429 -4.78 -1.39 -27.37
CA ARG A 429 -5.30 -0.02 -27.25
C ARG A 429 -5.01 0.55 -25.86
N ASP A 430 -5.23 -0.25 -24.82
CA ASP A 430 -4.98 0.17 -23.43
C ASP A 430 -3.50 0.45 -23.18
N LEU A 431 -2.62 -0.39 -23.72
CA LEU A 431 -1.16 -0.19 -23.62
C LEU A 431 -0.75 1.15 -24.24
N LYS A 432 -1.21 1.45 -25.46
CA LYS A 432 -0.95 2.76 -26.11
C LYS A 432 -1.50 3.93 -25.30
N LYS A 433 -2.65 3.75 -24.66
CA LYS A 433 -3.25 4.79 -23.83
C LYS A 433 -2.46 5.00 -22.54
N LEU A 434 -2.04 3.92 -21.88
CA LEU A 434 -1.19 3.98 -20.70
C LEU A 434 0.10 4.76 -21.01
N GLU A 435 0.74 4.47 -22.14
CA GLU A 435 1.95 5.18 -22.59
C GLU A 435 1.72 6.66 -22.85
N LYS A 436 0.57 7.03 -23.43
CA LYS A 436 0.26 8.42 -23.74
C LYS A 436 -0.12 9.24 -22.50
N GLU A 437 -0.84 8.64 -21.56
CA GLU A 437 -1.47 9.35 -20.42
C GLU A 437 -0.58 9.35 -19.16
N THR A 438 0.53 8.63 -19.17
CA THR A 438 1.48 8.61 -18.06
C THR A 438 2.83 9.00 -18.65
N ASP A 439 3.29 10.22 -18.37
CA ASP A 439 4.45 10.88 -19.03
C ASP A 439 5.75 10.05 -19.07
N GLU A 440 5.83 8.95 -18.31
CA GLU A 440 6.95 7.99 -18.35
C GLU A 440 6.54 6.50 -18.34
N GLY A 441 5.24 6.17 -18.36
CA GLY A 441 4.73 4.79 -18.30
C GLY A 441 4.92 4.11 -16.94
N ARG A 442 3.89 3.52 -16.34
CA ARG A 442 4.06 2.58 -15.21
C ARG A 442 4.72 1.28 -15.69
N SER A 443 5.97 1.00 -15.27
CA SER A 443 6.78 -0.14 -15.77
C SER A 443 6.11 -1.49 -15.50
N ASP A 444 5.57 -1.65 -14.29
CA ASP A 444 4.80 -2.80 -13.86
C ASP A 444 3.57 -3.05 -14.74
N LEU A 445 2.80 -2.00 -15.04
CA LEU A 445 1.59 -2.09 -15.85
C LEU A 445 1.90 -2.34 -17.34
N THR A 446 2.99 -1.78 -17.84
CA THR A 446 3.49 -2.01 -19.22
C THR A 446 3.81 -3.50 -19.40
N SER A 447 4.65 -4.05 -18.53
CA SER A 447 4.99 -5.48 -18.55
C SER A 447 3.78 -6.38 -18.31
N ALA A 448 2.83 -5.98 -17.46
CA ALA A 448 1.59 -6.72 -17.24
C ALA A 448 0.71 -6.75 -18.51
N ALA A 449 0.54 -5.64 -19.21
CA ALA A 449 -0.25 -5.57 -20.44
C ALA A 449 0.33 -6.44 -21.57
N ILE A 450 1.67 -6.51 -21.68
CA ILE A 450 2.32 -7.38 -22.66
C ILE A 450 2.13 -8.85 -22.30
N LYS A 451 2.24 -9.20 -21.01
CA LYS A 451 1.92 -10.55 -20.53
C LYS A 451 0.49 -10.94 -20.87
N ARG A 452 -0.49 -10.04 -20.65
CA ARG A 452 -1.91 -10.27 -21.01
C ARG A 452 -2.07 -10.59 -22.50
N GLN A 453 -1.39 -9.86 -23.39
CA GLN A 453 -1.41 -10.16 -24.83
C GLN A 453 -0.80 -11.55 -25.13
N ALA A 454 0.29 -11.92 -24.45
CA ALA A 454 0.90 -13.23 -24.60
C ALA A 454 0.00 -14.36 -24.10
N ASP A 455 -0.69 -14.17 -22.97
CA ASP A 455 -1.66 -15.14 -22.43
C ASP A 455 -2.83 -15.39 -23.39
N ILE A 456 -3.27 -14.36 -24.12
CA ILE A 456 -4.31 -14.51 -25.16
C ILE A 456 -3.79 -15.32 -26.35
N LEU A 457 -2.54 -15.11 -26.77
CA LEU A 457 -1.92 -15.82 -27.90
C LEU A 457 -1.61 -17.28 -27.56
N ILE A 458 -1.10 -17.54 -26.35
CA ILE A 458 -0.76 -18.90 -25.93
C ILE A 458 -2.02 -19.78 -25.77
N LYS A 459 -3.15 -19.21 -25.32
CA LYS A 459 -4.44 -19.91 -25.28
C LYS A 459 -4.90 -20.40 -26.67
N LYS A 460 -4.45 -19.75 -27.75
CA LYS A 460 -4.69 -20.18 -29.14
C LYS A 460 -3.64 -21.18 -29.66
N GLY A 461 -2.64 -21.53 -28.87
CA GLY A 461 -1.49 -22.33 -29.30
C GLY A 461 -0.50 -21.57 -30.20
N ASP A 462 -0.64 -20.26 -30.35
CA ASP A 462 0.19 -19.45 -31.27
C ASP A 462 1.52 -19.04 -30.62
N LYS A 463 2.37 -20.04 -30.39
CA LYS A 463 3.72 -19.85 -29.81
C LYS A 463 4.59 -18.92 -30.67
N ALA A 464 4.41 -18.93 -31.99
CA ALA A 464 5.14 -18.06 -32.91
C ALA A 464 4.78 -16.58 -32.71
N ALA A 465 3.50 -16.26 -32.54
CA ALA A 465 3.08 -14.89 -32.23
C ALA A 465 3.51 -14.45 -30.82
N VAL A 466 3.56 -15.35 -29.84
CA VAL A 466 4.14 -15.04 -28.51
C VAL A 466 5.62 -14.65 -28.66
N ALA A 467 6.39 -15.43 -29.42
CA ALA A 467 7.79 -15.11 -29.70
C ALA A 467 7.94 -13.76 -30.40
N ALA A 468 7.15 -13.50 -31.45
CA ALA A 468 7.16 -12.24 -32.17
C ALA A 468 6.78 -11.03 -31.29
N LEU A 469 5.78 -11.21 -30.41
CA LEU A 469 5.36 -10.19 -29.45
C LEU A 469 6.49 -9.83 -28.49
N TYR A 470 7.10 -10.81 -27.81
CA TYR A 470 8.17 -10.54 -26.85
C TYR A 470 9.43 -10.01 -27.53
N ARG A 471 9.80 -10.51 -28.72
CA ARG A 471 10.91 -9.97 -29.51
C ARG A 471 10.71 -8.49 -29.82
N LYS A 472 9.50 -8.12 -30.29
CA LYS A 472 9.15 -6.74 -30.59
C LYS A 472 9.14 -5.88 -29.32
N SER A 473 8.45 -6.33 -28.27
CA SER A 473 8.35 -5.57 -27.02
C SER A 473 9.70 -5.37 -26.33
N MET A 474 10.57 -6.39 -26.32
CA MET A 474 11.93 -6.24 -25.79
C MET A 474 12.71 -5.17 -26.55
N LYS A 475 12.51 -5.02 -27.86
CA LYS A 475 13.11 -3.93 -28.63
C LYS A 475 12.46 -2.57 -28.30
N ASP A 476 11.14 -2.49 -28.31
CA ASP A 476 10.40 -1.23 -28.18
C ASP A 476 10.57 -0.61 -26.78
N TYR A 477 10.70 -1.43 -25.73
CA TYR A 477 10.88 -0.98 -24.34
C TYR A 477 12.32 -1.08 -23.84
N ALA A 478 13.31 -1.31 -24.71
CA ALA A 478 14.70 -1.48 -24.28
C ALA A 478 15.31 -0.23 -23.62
N VAL A 479 14.71 0.95 -23.76
CA VAL A 479 15.15 2.17 -23.04
C VAL A 479 14.86 2.08 -21.53
N ARG A 480 13.98 1.14 -21.12
CA ARG A 480 13.57 0.87 -19.75
C ARG A 480 14.08 -0.52 -19.35
N ALA A 481 15.29 -0.56 -18.80
CA ALA A 481 16.02 -1.78 -18.49
C ALA A 481 15.24 -2.72 -17.58
N GLU A 482 14.47 -2.19 -16.62
CA GLU A 482 13.60 -2.98 -15.75
C GLU A 482 12.42 -3.60 -16.50
N VAL A 483 11.82 -2.90 -17.48
CA VAL A 483 10.77 -3.46 -18.34
C VAL A 483 11.36 -4.53 -19.25
N PHE A 484 12.50 -4.26 -19.88
CA PHE A 484 13.23 -5.22 -20.69
C PHE A 484 13.53 -6.51 -19.92
N GLU A 485 14.05 -6.38 -18.69
CA GLU A 485 14.36 -7.50 -17.82
C GLU A 485 13.11 -8.30 -17.41
N ALA A 486 12.01 -7.61 -17.08
CA ALA A 486 10.73 -8.24 -16.79
C ALA A 486 10.19 -9.02 -18.00
N LEU A 487 10.28 -8.44 -19.21
CA LEU A 487 9.83 -9.09 -20.45
C LEU A 487 10.63 -10.34 -20.79
N MET A 488 11.95 -10.33 -20.62
CA MET A 488 12.77 -11.54 -20.78
C MET A 488 12.32 -12.65 -19.81
N GLY A 489 12.14 -12.30 -18.53
CA GLY A 489 11.70 -13.24 -17.50
C GLY A 489 10.30 -13.80 -17.77
N GLN A 490 9.39 -12.96 -18.26
CA GLN A 490 8.06 -13.38 -18.68
C GLN A 490 8.14 -14.32 -19.89
N TYR A 491 8.86 -13.95 -20.95
CA TYR A 491 8.97 -14.77 -22.15
C TYR A 491 9.58 -16.15 -21.84
N TYR A 492 10.63 -16.19 -21.02
CA TYR A 492 11.26 -17.43 -20.57
C TYR A 492 10.23 -18.41 -19.98
N ARG A 493 9.25 -17.94 -19.19
CA ARG A 493 8.20 -18.83 -18.62
C ARG A 493 7.33 -19.52 -19.68
N TYR A 494 7.18 -18.96 -20.88
CA TYR A 494 6.42 -19.60 -21.95
C TYR A 494 7.25 -20.61 -22.77
N VAL A 495 8.57 -20.50 -22.73
CA VAL A 495 9.49 -21.30 -23.56
C VAL A 495 10.41 -22.21 -22.76
N SER A 496 10.35 -22.18 -21.42
CA SER A 496 11.33 -22.82 -20.54
C SER A 496 11.48 -24.33 -20.73
N GLU A 497 10.47 -24.99 -21.27
CA GLU A 497 10.45 -26.43 -21.55
C GLU A 497 11.10 -26.80 -22.89
N ASP A 498 11.30 -25.83 -23.79
CA ASP A 498 11.89 -26.02 -25.11
C ASP A 498 13.28 -25.37 -25.15
N GLN A 499 14.31 -26.22 -25.11
CA GLN A 499 15.70 -25.80 -25.11
C GLN A 499 16.06 -24.93 -26.33
N ALA A 500 15.53 -25.25 -27.52
CA ALA A 500 15.81 -24.49 -28.73
C ALA A 500 15.15 -23.11 -28.68
N ALA A 501 13.93 -23.03 -28.15
CA ALA A 501 13.23 -21.76 -27.95
C ALA A 501 13.91 -20.89 -26.87
N VAL A 502 14.42 -21.48 -25.78
CA VAL A 502 15.24 -20.77 -24.78
C VAL A 502 16.52 -20.21 -25.40
N LEU A 503 17.20 -20.99 -26.24
CA LEU A 503 18.38 -20.53 -26.96
C LEU A 503 18.06 -19.37 -27.90
N GLN A 504 16.89 -19.40 -28.56
CA GLN A 504 16.45 -18.32 -29.42
C GLN A 504 16.12 -17.04 -28.63
N LEU A 505 15.44 -17.15 -27.48
CA LEU A 505 15.26 -16.05 -26.53
C LEU A 505 16.62 -15.43 -26.15
N ALA A 506 17.62 -16.25 -25.82
CA ALA A 506 18.93 -15.75 -25.42
C ALA A 506 19.62 -14.93 -26.53
N LYS A 507 19.53 -15.38 -27.79
CA LYS A 507 20.06 -14.66 -28.96
C LYS A 507 19.36 -13.32 -29.20
N GLU A 508 18.04 -13.30 -29.09
CA GLU A 508 17.24 -12.09 -29.31
C GLU A 508 17.42 -11.07 -28.19
N ALA A 509 17.49 -11.56 -26.96
CA ALA A 509 17.79 -10.76 -25.78
C ALA A 509 19.21 -10.19 -25.85
N GLU A 510 20.23 -10.97 -26.22
CA GLU A 510 21.60 -10.47 -26.41
C GLU A 510 21.66 -9.39 -27.49
N SER A 511 20.99 -9.60 -28.62
CA SER A 511 20.96 -8.64 -29.72
C SER A 511 20.35 -7.30 -29.28
N SER A 512 19.20 -7.34 -28.61
CA SER A 512 18.53 -6.15 -28.08
C SER A 512 19.35 -5.49 -26.98
N TYR A 513 19.93 -6.29 -26.09
CA TYR A 513 20.81 -5.84 -25.03
C TYR A 513 21.99 -5.04 -25.57
N ASN A 514 22.74 -5.61 -26.52
CA ASN A 514 23.92 -4.96 -27.08
C ASN A 514 23.58 -3.67 -27.84
N ARG A 515 22.38 -3.56 -28.39
CA ARG A 515 21.95 -2.40 -29.18
C ARG A 515 21.40 -1.25 -28.34
N TYR A 516 20.68 -1.54 -27.26
CA TYR A 516 19.88 -0.54 -26.56
C TYR A 516 20.17 -0.43 -25.06
N ILE A 517 20.57 -1.53 -24.41
CA ILE A 517 20.78 -1.56 -22.96
C ILE A 517 22.26 -1.33 -22.63
N ARG A 518 23.16 -2.05 -23.31
CA ARG A 518 24.59 -1.98 -23.08
C ARG A 518 25.11 -0.61 -23.47
N THR A 519 25.59 0.14 -22.50
CA THR A 519 26.21 1.45 -22.75
C THR A 519 27.69 1.46 -22.38
N LYS A 520 28.38 2.52 -22.80
CA LYS A 520 29.71 2.89 -22.33
C LYS A 520 29.61 3.91 -21.18
N SER A 521 28.55 3.85 -20.40
CA SER A 521 28.31 4.77 -19.28
C SER A 521 29.33 4.56 -18.17
N ASP A 522 29.77 5.65 -17.56
CA ASP A 522 30.61 5.63 -16.36
C ASP A 522 29.78 5.60 -15.05
N ASP A 523 28.44 5.74 -15.15
CA ASP A 523 27.54 5.55 -14.01
C ASP A 523 27.53 4.09 -13.53
N TYR A 524 28.13 3.87 -12.35
CA TYR A 524 28.20 2.57 -11.70
C TYR A 524 26.85 1.86 -11.60
N PHE A 525 25.78 2.57 -11.22
CA PHE A 525 24.46 1.96 -11.00
C PHE A 525 23.82 1.48 -12.29
N LYS A 526 23.92 2.30 -13.34
CA LYS A 526 23.50 1.93 -14.69
C LYS A 526 24.27 0.70 -15.18
N VAL A 527 25.60 0.71 -15.09
CA VAL A 527 26.42 -0.45 -15.49
C VAL A 527 26.07 -1.70 -14.66
N LYS A 528 25.81 -1.56 -13.36
CA LYS A 528 25.39 -2.67 -12.49
C LYS A 528 24.08 -3.29 -12.96
N LYS A 529 23.07 -2.48 -13.32
CA LYS A 529 21.80 -2.96 -13.91
C LYS A 529 22.04 -3.68 -15.24
N GLU A 530 22.85 -3.10 -16.13
CA GLU A 530 23.21 -3.71 -17.41
C GLU A 530 23.95 -5.05 -17.23
N VAL A 531 24.87 -5.14 -16.27
CA VAL A 531 25.61 -6.38 -15.92
C VAL A 531 24.65 -7.43 -15.37
N SER A 532 23.69 -7.06 -14.52
CA SER A 532 22.68 -7.98 -14.00
C SER A 532 21.87 -8.61 -15.16
N ILE A 533 21.42 -7.78 -16.10
CA ILE A 533 20.72 -8.23 -17.31
C ILE A 533 21.60 -9.16 -18.15
N GLN A 534 22.88 -8.83 -18.34
CA GLN A 534 23.83 -9.67 -19.07
C GLN A 534 24.01 -11.04 -18.42
N LYS A 535 24.12 -11.10 -17.09
CA LYS A 535 24.20 -12.35 -16.32
C LYS A 535 22.92 -13.19 -16.48
N LYS A 536 21.74 -12.57 -16.53
CA LYS A 536 20.48 -13.28 -16.83
C LYS A 536 20.46 -13.86 -18.24
N ILE A 537 20.91 -13.09 -19.24
CA ILE A 537 21.03 -13.57 -20.63
C ILE A 537 22.00 -14.76 -20.71
N ALA A 538 23.13 -14.70 -20.00
CA ALA A 538 24.06 -15.83 -19.89
C ALA A 538 23.38 -17.08 -19.31
N GLY A 539 22.54 -16.91 -18.27
CA GLY A 539 21.74 -18.01 -17.71
C GLY A 539 20.76 -18.61 -18.73
N TYR A 540 20.18 -17.81 -19.64
CA TYR A 540 19.35 -18.35 -20.72
C TYR A 540 20.18 -19.10 -21.77
N TYR A 541 21.39 -18.65 -22.11
CA TYR A 541 22.28 -19.41 -23.00
C TYR A 541 22.64 -20.78 -22.42
N GLU A 542 22.97 -20.85 -21.13
CA GLU A 542 23.27 -22.10 -20.44
C GLU A 542 22.07 -23.06 -20.47
N LYS A 543 20.88 -22.57 -20.11
CA LYS A 543 19.64 -23.35 -20.19
C LYS A 543 19.27 -23.77 -21.61
N GLY A 544 19.67 -22.98 -22.62
CA GLY A 544 19.54 -23.29 -24.04
C GLY A 544 20.65 -24.20 -24.60
N GLY A 545 21.51 -24.76 -23.76
CA GLY A 545 22.57 -25.71 -24.16
C GLY A 545 23.85 -25.07 -24.72
N ASN A 546 24.06 -23.76 -24.56
CA ASN A 546 25.25 -23.05 -25.04
C ASN A 546 26.10 -22.50 -23.89
N GLU A 547 26.73 -23.41 -23.15
CA GLU A 547 27.60 -23.09 -22.01
C GLU A 547 28.78 -22.20 -22.39
N LYS A 548 29.38 -22.43 -23.58
CA LYS A 548 30.51 -21.63 -24.07
C LYS A 548 30.14 -20.15 -24.17
N LYS A 549 28.98 -19.85 -24.75
CA LYS A 549 28.49 -18.46 -24.87
C LYS A 549 28.12 -17.88 -23.50
N ALA A 550 27.48 -18.67 -22.64
CA ALA A 550 27.15 -18.26 -21.27
C ALA A 550 28.41 -17.85 -20.49
N ALA A 551 29.47 -18.67 -20.54
CA ALA A 551 30.75 -18.38 -19.88
C ALA A 551 31.41 -17.10 -20.41
N LEU A 552 31.38 -16.88 -21.75
CA LEU A 552 31.90 -15.65 -22.36
C LEU A 552 31.16 -14.41 -21.86
N LEU A 553 29.83 -14.46 -21.79
CA LEU A 553 29.01 -13.35 -21.31
C LEU A 553 29.24 -13.07 -19.82
N ARG A 554 29.38 -14.10 -18.98
CA ARG A 554 29.70 -13.95 -17.56
C ARG A 554 31.06 -13.28 -17.36
N LYS A 555 32.09 -13.75 -18.08
CA LYS A 555 33.43 -13.16 -18.03
C LYS A 555 33.44 -11.68 -18.47
N ASP A 556 32.70 -11.34 -19.53
CA ASP A 556 32.55 -9.94 -19.96
C ASP A 556 31.79 -9.11 -18.91
N ALA A 557 30.70 -9.64 -18.35
CA ALA A 557 29.93 -8.98 -17.30
C ALA A 557 30.78 -8.70 -16.05
N GLU A 558 31.58 -9.68 -15.60
CA GLU A 558 32.53 -9.53 -14.49
C GLU A 558 33.59 -8.46 -14.79
N LYS A 559 34.17 -8.46 -16.00
CA LYS A 559 35.14 -7.44 -16.41
C LYS A 559 34.53 -6.05 -16.37
N ARG A 560 33.29 -5.89 -16.85
CA ARG A 560 32.56 -4.62 -16.85
C ARG A 560 32.23 -4.15 -15.45
N GLU A 561 31.75 -5.04 -14.59
CA GLU A 561 31.49 -4.74 -13.18
C GLU A 561 32.77 -4.36 -12.43
N LYS A 562 33.89 -5.05 -12.68
CA LYS A 562 35.19 -4.68 -12.11
C LYS A 562 35.64 -3.30 -12.60
N ASN A 563 35.42 -2.99 -13.88
CA ASN A 563 35.78 -1.71 -14.46
C ASN A 563 34.92 -0.57 -13.93
N SER A 564 33.60 -0.76 -13.72
CA SER A 564 32.73 0.29 -13.19
C SER A 564 33.02 0.66 -11.73
N LYS A 565 33.76 -0.19 -11.01
CA LYS A 565 34.26 0.11 -9.67
C LYS A 565 35.57 0.92 -9.67
N LYS A 566 36.28 1.02 -10.82
CA LYS A 566 37.54 1.77 -10.89
C LYS A 566 37.26 3.25 -10.70
N GLY A 567 38.01 3.89 -9.81
CA GLY A 567 37.85 5.30 -9.47
C GLY A 567 36.94 5.56 -8.27
N ILE A 568 36.16 4.57 -7.82
CA ILE A 568 35.46 4.63 -6.54
C ILE A 568 36.49 4.39 -5.45
N ARG A 569 36.74 5.41 -4.64
CA ARG A 569 37.68 5.35 -3.50
C ARG A 569 36.92 4.98 -2.24
N GLU A 570 37.60 4.30 -1.33
CA GLU A 570 37.09 4.14 0.03
C GLU A 570 37.01 5.51 0.69
N GLU A 571 35.88 5.78 1.34
CA GLU A 571 35.71 6.99 2.14
C GLU A 571 36.21 6.66 3.55
N HIS A 572 37.19 7.42 4.02
CA HIS A 572 37.77 7.32 5.37
C HIS A 572 37.02 8.17 6.37
#